data_AF-A0ABD1ECG9-F1
#
_entry.id   AF-A0ABD1ECG9-F1
#
_cell.length_a   1.000
_cell.length_b   1.000
_cell.length_c   1.000
_cell.angle_alpha   90.00
_cell.angle_beta   90.00
_cell.angle_gamma   90.00
#
_symmetry.space_group_name_H-M   'P 1'
#
loop_
_entity.id
_entity.type
_entity.pdbx_description
1 polymer ?
#
loop_
_entity_poly.entity_id
_entity_poly.type
_entity_poly.pdbx_seq_one_letter_code
_entity_poly.pdbx_strand_id
1 'polypeptide(L)'
;MANTNTDLTEEDAADLQFPKDKQSSAAYQKAKISDKNVVIGRCPNCFSELVLRYVFCEPCKLHICLECFANGAEFRDHKNDHDYRILTTNFVLFDNSDWTAEEELKLLESLQFYGNWNLVALDFPNRTLSEIKEHYEYFYLDGYGSKQMPVHKKELVIPEPIIPYNIQITDSEDPPRYAPNTIGYQSLAGYNPPRGDFENEYDKNAEDLVASLETIDLDDPYYETLTDLQYAITQSYNNRLRERQRRKSIIAQHGLLLLRKTFTWLHRYDLSITRSVCEKFLRFMPLCDPTKFEMLMEGMHRTGELKIYIERLLSLRRMGITTMAEGRMFLKLNQIHQENKQHIKMFRTKPQYNWKNNKNANVILPKFSRKRTLGAPLDIVGLPGFDKLTEKEKEMCSNTRLVPATYLELKDTLIAEYMKFGHVKLQKARNLLKIDVNKTRKLYDFLVAEGYIKKFENAETLLISEVHMLLEHRKAQNESAEDEQEFSDVFMKTLTYTDRFRKFKNKETISAVRNLLNQKKLHKFELAAIANLCPETAEEAKSLIPSLEGRFEDDELQAVLDDIQTKRSIQY
;
A
#
# COMPACT_ATOMS: atom_id res chain seq x y z
N MET A 1 -12.95 -23.64 -27.14
CA MET A 1 -12.10 -22.78 -26.28
C MET A 1 -13.05 -21.98 -25.41
N ALA A 2 -13.44 -22.57 -24.29
CA ALA A 2 -14.47 -22.03 -23.41
C ALA A 2 -13.84 -21.11 -22.37
N ASN A 3 -14.37 -19.88 -22.30
CA ASN A 3 -14.23 -18.99 -21.16
C ASN A 3 -14.79 -19.70 -19.91
N THR A 4 -14.01 -19.77 -18.85
CA THR A 4 -14.54 -20.03 -17.50
C THR A 4 -14.26 -18.81 -16.63
N ASN A 5 -15.10 -17.80 -16.84
CA ASN A 5 -15.50 -16.88 -15.78
C ASN A 5 -16.43 -17.69 -14.88
N THR A 6 -16.03 -17.95 -13.65
CA THR A 6 -16.96 -18.37 -12.59
C THR A 6 -16.99 -17.26 -11.56
N ASP A 7 -17.99 -16.40 -11.72
CA ASP A 7 -18.60 -15.67 -10.62
C ASP A 7 -19.01 -16.70 -9.55
N LEU A 8 -18.45 -16.60 -8.36
CA LEU A 8 -19.00 -17.20 -7.16
C LEU A 8 -19.49 -16.04 -6.28
N THR A 9 -20.80 -15.89 -6.28
CA THR A 9 -21.57 -15.13 -5.31
C THR A 9 -21.39 -15.77 -3.94
N GLU A 10 -20.85 -15.04 -2.97
CA GLU A 10 -21.01 -15.38 -1.56
C GLU A 10 -21.45 -14.14 -0.79
N GLU A 11 -22.60 -14.32 -0.14
CA GLU A 11 -23.38 -13.35 0.61
C GLU A 11 -22.77 -13.07 2.00
N ASP A 12 -23.33 -12.04 2.63
CA ASP A 12 -22.92 -11.38 3.85
C ASP A 12 -22.73 -12.27 5.12
N ALA A 13 -21.69 -11.87 5.86
CA ALA A 13 -21.60 -11.65 7.32
C ALA A 13 -21.55 -12.82 8.33
N ALA A 14 -20.65 -12.58 9.31
CA ALA A 14 -20.53 -13.14 10.66
C ALA A 14 -19.98 -14.57 10.80
N ASP A 15 -18.68 -14.70 11.09
CA ASP A 15 -18.20 -14.87 12.47
C ASP A 15 -16.67 -15.06 12.50
N LEU A 16 -16.03 -14.20 13.28
CA LEU A 16 -14.62 -14.26 13.61
C LEU A 16 -14.39 -15.34 14.67
N GLN A 17 -13.87 -16.51 14.29
CA GLN A 17 -13.06 -17.34 15.20
C GLN A 17 -11.90 -18.00 14.45
N PHE A 18 -10.73 -17.38 14.51
CA PHE A 18 -9.47 -18.10 14.34
C PHE A 18 -9.24 -18.99 15.59
N PRO A 19 -8.60 -20.17 15.45
CA PRO A 19 -8.23 -20.98 16.59
C PRO A 19 -7.36 -20.16 17.55
N LYS A 20 -7.84 -19.96 18.78
CA LYS A 20 -7.03 -19.43 19.87
C LYS A 20 -6.08 -20.50 20.38
N ASP A 21 -5.06 -20.83 19.60
CA ASP A 21 -3.89 -21.54 20.07
C ASP A 21 -2.64 -20.75 19.70
N LYS A 22 -2.39 -19.72 20.50
CA LYS A 22 -1.17 -19.63 21.30
C LYS A 22 -1.40 -18.60 22.37
N GLN A 23 -1.43 -19.12 23.60
CA GLN A 23 -1.06 -18.37 24.79
C GLN A 23 0.07 -17.41 24.41
N SER A 24 -0.14 -16.14 24.77
CA SER A 24 0.90 -15.17 24.95
C SER A 24 2.19 -15.85 25.39
N SER A 25 3.15 -15.99 24.48
CA SER A 25 4.56 -16.14 24.83
C SER A 25 4.98 -14.80 25.40
N ALA A 26 4.54 -14.54 26.64
CA ALA A 26 5.22 -13.66 27.55
C ALA A 26 6.69 -14.06 27.49
N ALA A 27 7.54 -13.04 27.40
CA ALA A 27 8.98 -13.18 27.44
C ALA A 27 9.39 -14.34 28.34
N TYR A 28 10.15 -15.30 27.79
CA TYR A 28 10.95 -16.21 28.60
C TYR A 28 12.07 -15.37 29.23
N GLN A 29 11.68 -14.49 30.16
CA GLN A 29 12.55 -14.09 31.25
C GLN A 29 12.94 -15.38 31.95
N LYS A 30 14.23 -15.55 32.19
CA LYS A 30 14.76 -16.58 33.10
C LYS A 30 14.02 -16.47 34.43
N ALA A 31 12.94 -17.21 34.58
CA ALA A 31 12.31 -17.45 35.86
C ALA A 31 13.19 -18.49 36.54
N LYS A 32 13.89 -18.07 37.59
CA LYS A 32 14.35 -19.01 38.61
C LYS A 32 13.13 -19.83 39.01
N ILE A 33 13.23 -21.14 38.81
CA ILE A 33 12.27 -22.12 39.28
C ILE A 33 12.46 -22.19 40.80
N SER A 34 11.71 -21.37 41.53
CA SER A 34 11.29 -21.66 42.89
C SER A 34 9.85 -21.20 43.02
N ASP A 35 9.01 -22.03 43.63
CA ASP A 35 7.71 -21.64 44.20
C ASP A 35 6.50 -21.48 43.26
N LYS A 36 6.28 -22.41 42.32
CA LYS A 36 4.92 -22.68 41.83
C LYS A 36 4.33 -23.90 42.54
N ASN A 37 4.10 -23.75 43.84
CA ASN A 37 3.18 -24.64 44.52
C ASN A 37 1.77 -24.44 43.94
N VAL A 38 1.05 -25.52 43.68
CA VAL A 38 -0.36 -25.48 43.24
C VAL A 38 -1.14 -24.58 44.20
N VAL A 39 -1.66 -23.44 43.71
CA VAL A 39 -2.45 -22.51 44.52
C VAL A 39 -3.85 -23.11 44.67
N ILE A 40 -4.16 -23.61 45.86
CA ILE A 40 -5.42 -24.31 46.15
C ILE A 40 -6.55 -23.30 46.45
N GLY A 41 -6.18 -22.11 46.93
CA GLY A 41 -7.12 -21.04 47.25
C GLY A 41 -6.41 -19.82 47.86
N ARG A 42 -7.17 -18.90 48.46
CA ARG A 42 -6.63 -17.74 49.19
C ARG A 42 -7.12 -17.72 50.62
N CYS A 43 -6.26 -17.33 51.55
CA CYS A 43 -6.65 -17.16 52.95
C CYS A 43 -7.69 -16.03 53.05
N PRO A 44 -8.86 -16.23 53.67
CA PRO A 44 -9.88 -15.18 53.74
C PRO A 44 -9.50 -13.98 54.60
N ASN A 45 -8.50 -14.13 55.50
CA ASN A 45 -8.04 -13.07 56.38
C ASN A 45 -6.99 -12.16 55.71
N CYS A 46 -5.87 -12.74 55.28
CA CYS A 46 -4.75 -11.98 54.71
C CYS A 46 -4.68 -12.00 53.18
N PHE A 47 -5.61 -12.71 52.51
CA PHE A 47 -5.65 -12.91 51.06
C PHE A 47 -4.40 -13.54 50.44
N SER A 48 -3.48 -14.06 51.27
CA SER A 48 -2.29 -14.76 50.77
C SER A 48 -2.68 -16.05 50.05
N GLU A 49 -1.90 -16.38 49.03
CA GLU A 49 -2.11 -17.60 48.25
C GLU A 49 -1.80 -18.82 49.11
N LEU A 50 -2.78 -19.72 49.21
CA LEU A 50 -2.65 -20.96 49.95
C LEU A 50 -1.94 -21.97 49.07
N VAL A 51 -0.68 -22.13 49.40
CA VAL A 51 0.24 -23.14 48.92
C VAL A 51 -0.03 -24.48 49.63
N LEU A 52 0.56 -25.57 49.14
CA LEU A 52 0.61 -26.88 49.81
C LEU A 52 0.98 -26.70 51.30
N ARG A 53 0.22 -27.36 52.20
CA ARG A 53 0.21 -27.20 53.67
C ARG A 53 -0.56 -25.96 54.16
N TYR A 54 -1.86 -26.13 54.37
CA TYR A 54 -2.74 -25.13 54.97
C TYR A 54 -3.71 -25.77 55.99
N VAL A 55 -4.37 -24.93 56.78
CA VAL A 55 -5.32 -25.37 57.81
C VAL A 55 -6.75 -25.25 57.28
N PHE A 56 -7.53 -26.31 57.38
CA PHE A 56 -8.95 -26.30 57.07
C PHE A 56 -9.75 -26.24 58.37
N CYS A 57 -10.58 -25.21 58.55
CA CYS A 57 -11.52 -25.15 59.66
C CYS A 57 -12.78 -25.94 59.32
N GLU A 58 -13.08 -26.99 60.08
CA GLU A 58 -14.19 -27.91 59.81
C GLU A 58 -15.58 -27.25 59.94
N PRO A 59 -15.90 -26.49 61.01
CA PRO A 59 -17.21 -25.87 61.15
C PRO A 59 -17.44 -24.72 60.15
N CYS A 60 -16.40 -23.95 59.81
CA CYS A 60 -16.53 -22.83 58.88
C CYS A 60 -16.34 -23.21 57.41
N LYS A 61 -15.75 -24.37 57.14
CA LYS A 61 -15.31 -24.82 55.80
C LYS A 61 -14.39 -23.80 55.11
N LEU A 62 -13.46 -23.22 55.87
CA LEU A 62 -12.53 -22.19 55.41
C LEU A 62 -11.10 -22.70 55.38
N HIS A 63 -10.34 -22.28 54.36
CA HIS A 63 -8.92 -22.56 54.22
C HIS A 63 -8.10 -21.39 54.77
N ILE A 64 -7.23 -21.64 55.75
CA ILE A 64 -6.50 -20.62 56.51
C ILE A 64 -4.99 -20.88 56.34
N CYS A 65 -4.21 -19.82 56.13
CA CYS A 65 -2.75 -19.97 56.06
C CYS A 65 -2.17 -20.27 57.45
N LEU A 66 -1.01 -20.92 57.49
CA LEU A 66 -0.36 -21.30 58.75
C LEU A 66 -0.08 -20.10 59.65
N GLU A 67 0.26 -18.94 59.07
CA GLU A 67 0.52 -17.71 59.82
C GLU A 67 -0.74 -17.13 60.46
N CYS A 68 -1.87 -17.09 59.74
CA CYS A 68 -3.13 -16.61 60.31
C CYS A 68 -3.66 -17.57 61.38
N PHE A 69 -3.48 -18.87 61.20
CA PHE A 69 -3.83 -19.86 62.20
C PHE A 69 -2.93 -19.74 63.45
N ALA A 70 -1.61 -19.65 63.30
CA ALA A 70 -0.67 -19.50 64.40
C ALA A 70 -0.88 -18.22 65.22
N ASN A 71 -1.32 -17.14 64.56
CA ASN A 71 -1.68 -15.88 65.21
C ASN A 71 -3.10 -15.88 65.82
N GLY A 72 -3.84 -16.99 65.73
CA GLY A 72 -5.19 -17.12 66.27
C GLY A 72 -6.20 -16.17 65.63
N ALA A 73 -6.05 -15.88 64.34
CA ALA A 73 -6.86 -14.86 63.66
C ALA A 73 -8.34 -15.25 63.57
N GLU A 74 -9.21 -14.40 64.12
CA GLU A 74 -10.66 -14.54 64.05
C GLU A 74 -11.23 -13.55 63.05
N PHE A 75 -12.15 -14.00 62.19
CA PHE A 75 -12.75 -13.13 61.17
C PHE A 75 -14.10 -13.67 60.71
N ARG A 76 -15.07 -12.76 60.54
CA ARG A 76 -16.47 -13.08 60.27
C ARG A 76 -17.03 -14.05 61.33
N ASP A 77 -17.45 -15.24 60.91
CA ASP A 77 -18.02 -16.28 61.76
C ASP A 77 -16.96 -17.32 62.21
N HIS A 78 -15.69 -17.14 61.85
CA HIS A 78 -14.59 -18.02 62.26
C HIS A 78 -13.97 -17.57 63.59
N LYS A 79 -13.87 -18.51 64.53
CA LYS A 79 -13.20 -18.33 65.82
C LYS A 79 -11.99 -19.26 65.95
N ASN A 80 -11.04 -18.86 66.79
CA ASN A 80 -9.78 -19.60 66.96
C ASN A 80 -9.91 -20.92 67.72
N ASP A 81 -11.07 -21.18 68.33
CA ASP A 81 -11.42 -22.40 69.07
C ASP A 81 -12.12 -23.46 68.20
N HIS A 82 -12.33 -23.18 66.92
CA HIS A 82 -12.97 -24.10 65.99
C HIS A 82 -12.07 -25.30 65.65
N ASP A 83 -12.68 -26.48 65.61
CA ASP A 83 -12.00 -27.71 65.17
C ASP A 83 -11.40 -27.53 63.77
N TYR A 84 -10.15 -27.98 63.62
CA TYR A 84 -9.38 -27.78 62.40
C TYR A 84 -8.67 -29.07 61.97
N ARG A 85 -8.42 -29.17 60.66
CA ARG A 85 -7.64 -30.23 60.03
C ARG A 85 -6.47 -29.62 59.29
N ILE A 86 -5.26 -30.10 59.56
CA ILE A 86 -4.06 -29.71 58.80
C ILE A 86 -3.97 -30.64 57.58
N LEU A 87 -3.94 -30.06 56.39
CA LEU A 87 -3.80 -30.83 55.15
C LEU A 87 -2.33 -30.79 54.71
N THR A 88 -1.63 -31.91 54.89
CA THR A 88 -0.23 -32.12 54.46
C THR A 88 -0.15 -33.14 53.33
N THR A 89 0.88 -33.06 52.50
CA THR A 89 1.22 -34.02 51.44
C THR A 89 2.04 -35.23 51.91
N ASN A 90 2.37 -35.28 53.21
CA ASN A 90 3.16 -36.36 53.82
C ASN A 90 2.28 -37.56 54.21
N PHE A 91 1.54 -38.09 53.25
CA PHE A 91 0.80 -39.34 53.41
C PHE A 91 1.07 -40.25 52.23
N VAL A 92 0.91 -41.56 52.43
CA VAL A 92 1.06 -42.56 51.38
C VAL A 92 -0.16 -42.49 50.47
N LEU A 93 0.07 -42.35 49.16
CA LEU A 93 -1.01 -42.19 48.18
C LEU A 93 -1.59 -43.54 47.72
N PHE A 94 -0.76 -44.58 47.58
CA PHE A 94 -1.15 -45.90 47.09
C PHE A 94 -1.04 -46.98 48.16
N ASP A 95 -2.06 -47.83 48.28
CA ASP A 95 -2.03 -48.97 49.20
C ASP A 95 -0.97 -49.98 48.72
N ASN A 96 -0.06 -50.36 49.61
CA ASN A 96 1.17 -51.15 49.38
C ASN A 96 2.36 -50.37 48.77
N SER A 97 2.36 -49.05 48.82
CA SER A 97 3.56 -48.24 48.57
C SER A 97 4.08 -47.62 49.86
N ASP A 98 5.38 -47.34 49.91
CA ASP A 98 6.04 -46.53 50.93
C ASP A 98 6.35 -45.11 50.43
N TRP A 99 5.88 -44.76 49.22
CA TRP A 99 6.03 -43.45 48.62
C TRP A 99 4.98 -42.47 49.16
N THR A 100 5.46 -41.30 49.59
CA THR A 100 4.59 -40.20 49.99
C THR A 100 4.04 -39.46 48.78
N ALA A 101 2.86 -38.86 48.89
CA ALA A 101 2.28 -38.05 47.82
C ALA A 101 3.20 -36.89 47.38
N GLU A 102 4.08 -36.41 48.27
CA GLU A 102 5.12 -35.43 47.95
C GLU A 102 6.23 -36.02 47.05
N GLU A 103 6.67 -37.26 47.32
CA GLU A 103 7.63 -37.97 46.46
C GLU A 103 7.02 -38.32 45.10
N GLU A 104 5.75 -38.70 45.06
CA GLU A 104 5.01 -38.97 43.81
C GLU A 104 4.92 -37.74 42.90
N LEU A 105 4.56 -36.58 43.48
CA LEU A 105 4.53 -35.32 42.74
C LEU A 105 5.90 -34.96 42.21
N LYS A 106 6.93 -35.06 43.06
CA LYS A 106 8.31 -34.78 42.68
C LYS A 106 8.77 -35.70 41.53
N LEU A 107 8.35 -36.96 41.51
CA LEU A 107 8.76 -37.92 40.49
C LEU A 107 8.23 -37.52 39.12
N LEU A 108 6.93 -37.19 39.05
CA LEU A 108 6.29 -36.76 37.82
C LEU A 108 6.84 -35.41 37.33
N GLU A 109 7.11 -34.48 38.24
CA GLU A 109 7.74 -33.19 37.91
C GLU A 109 9.16 -33.37 37.36
N SER A 110 10.00 -34.16 38.03
CA SER A 110 11.36 -34.45 37.57
C SER A 110 11.36 -35.16 36.22
N LEU A 111 10.42 -36.08 35.97
CA LEU A 111 10.27 -36.73 34.67
C LEU A 111 9.85 -35.77 33.56
N GLN A 112 8.89 -34.88 33.85
CA GLN A 112 8.45 -33.85 32.91
C GLN A 112 9.59 -32.90 32.54
N PHE A 113 10.45 -32.55 33.50
CA PHE A 113 11.51 -31.58 33.30
C PHE A 113 12.76 -32.17 32.63
N TYR A 114 13.25 -33.32 33.11
CA TYR A 114 14.53 -33.88 32.66
C TYR A 114 14.40 -34.92 31.55
N GLY A 115 13.31 -35.69 31.50
CA GLY A 115 13.11 -36.78 30.54
C GLY A 115 14.18 -37.90 30.59
N ASN A 116 15.02 -37.96 31.63
CA ASN A 116 16.14 -38.90 31.76
C ASN A 116 16.25 -39.44 33.20
N TRP A 117 16.15 -40.76 33.36
CA TRP A 117 16.14 -41.47 34.65
C TRP A 117 17.37 -41.20 35.54
N ASN A 118 18.55 -41.00 34.95
CA ASN A 118 19.76 -40.72 35.72
C ASN A 118 19.71 -39.35 36.40
N LEU A 119 19.07 -38.37 35.75
CA LEU A 119 18.88 -37.03 36.33
C LEU A 119 17.74 -37.03 37.35
N VAL A 120 16.66 -37.76 37.07
CA VAL A 120 15.54 -37.95 38.02
C VAL A 120 16.04 -38.59 39.33
N ALA A 121 16.93 -39.59 39.26
CA ALA A 121 17.47 -40.25 40.46
C ALA A 121 18.25 -39.31 41.40
N LEU A 122 18.83 -38.21 40.88
CA LEU A 122 19.53 -37.23 41.72
C LEU A 122 18.57 -36.46 42.66
N ASP A 123 17.30 -36.32 42.25
CA ASP A 123 16.28 -35.66 43.07
C ASP A 123 15.77 -36.54 44.21
N PHE A 124 16.07 -37.84 44.19
CA PHE A 124 15.65 -38.83 45.18
C PHE A 124 16.86 -39.49 45.86
N PRO A 125 17.50 -38.80 46.82
CA PRO A 125 18.70 -39.32 47.48
C PRO A 125 18.46 -40.60 48.29
N ASN A 126 17.21 -40.89 48.63
CA ASN A 126 16.82 -42.04 49.45
C ASN A 126 16.32 -43.24 48.62
N ARG A 127 16.31 -43.15 47.29
CA ARG A 127 15.76 -44.19 46.38
C ARG A 127 16.78 -44.57 45.32
N THR A 128 16.81 -45.84 44.93
CA THR A 128 17.68 -46.29 43.83
C THR A 128 17.00 -46.10 42.49
N LEU A 129 17.80 -45.99 41.41
CA LEU A 129 17.27 -45.79 40.05
C LEU A 129 16.34 -46.92 39.61
N SER A 130 16.63 -48.17 40.00
CA SER A 130 15.77 -49.31 39.70
C SER A 130 14.42 -49.21 40.39
N GLU A 131 14.40 -48.87 41.69
CA GLU A 131 13.16 -48.70 42.46
C GLU A 131 12.29 -47.58 41.88
N ILE A 132 12.88 -46.45 41.49
CA ILE A 132 12.14 -45.32 40.88
C ILE A 132 11.48 -45.74 39.57
N LYS A 133 12.21 -46.49 38.74
CA LYS A 133 11.72 -46.94 37.45
C LYS A 133 10.62 -48.00 37.61
N GLU A 134 10.86 -49.03 38.42
CA GLU A 134 9.88 -50.09 38.68
C GLU A 134 8.59 -49.53 39.30
N HIS A 135 8.73 -48.56 40.21
CA HIS A 135 7.59 -47.86 40.81
C HIS A 135 6.79 -47.06 39.77
N TYR A 136 7.45 -46.33 38.88
CA TYR A 136 6.79 -45.61 37.80
C TYR A 136 6.08 -46.55 36.82
N GLU A 137 6.75 -47.63 36.41
CA GLU A 137 6.20 -48.63 35.50
C GLU A 137 4.95 -49.29 36.11
N TYR A 138 5.04 -49.73 37.36
CA TYR A 138 3.94 -50.41 38.05
C TYR A 138 2.72 -49.50 38.31
N PHE A 139 2.91 -48.32 38.91
CA PHE A 139 1.75 -47.50 39.30
C PHE A 139 1.18 -46.66 38.15
N TYR A 140 2.02 -46.13 37.25
CA TYR A 140 1.61 -45.17 36.22
C TYR A 140 1.50 -45.77 34.81
N LEU A 141 2.44 -46.63 34.37
CA LEU A 141 2.34 -47.23 33.04
C LEU A 141 1.38 -48.42 33.01
N ASP A 142 1.49 -49.33 33.98
CA ASP A 142 0.61 -50.50 34.08
C ASP A 142 -0.75 -50.15 34.72
N GLY A 143 -0.90 -48.92 35.23
CA GLY A 143 -2.16 -48.34 35.67
C GLY A 143 -2.70 -48.91 36.99
N TYR A 144 -1.85 -49.51 37.84
CA TYR A 144 -2.26 -50.01 39.15
C TYR A 144 -2.60 -48.89 40.15
N GLY A 145 -2.03 -47.68 39.99
CA GLY A 145 -2.39 -46.52 40.81
C GLY A 145 -3.79 -45.96 40.52
N SER A 146 -4.24 -46.06 39.26
CA SER A 146 -5.55 -45.57 38.79
C SER A 146 -6.73 -46.35 39.39
N LYS A 147 -6.52 -47.60 39.80
CA LYS A 147 -7.56 -48.47 40.37
C LYS A 147 -7.97 -48.08 41.79
N GLN A 148 -7.09 -47.39 42.53
CA GLN A 148 -7.29 -47.00 43.93
C GLN A 148 -7.78 -45.55 44.09
N MET A 149 -7.83 -44.77 43.00
CA MET A 149 -8.35 -43.39 43.02
C MET A 149 -9.87 -43.39 43.31
N PRO A 150 -10.37 -42.46 44.14
CA PRO A 150 -11.81 -42.36 44.41
C PRO A 150 -12.57 -42.08 43.11
N VAL A 151 -13.43 -43.02 42.71
CA VAL A 151 -14.34 -42.83 41.57
C VAL A 151 -15.22 -41.62 41.87
N HIS A 152 -15.04 -40.52 41.13
CA HIS A 152 -15.92 -39.37 41.26
C HIS A 152 -17.36 -39.81 40.97
N LYS A 153 -18.22 -39.77 41.99
CA LYS A 153 -19.66 -40.15 41.89
C LYS A 153 -20.49 -39.23 41.00
N LYS A 154 -19.93 -38.08 40.64
CA LYS A 154 -20.37 -37.38 39.45
C LYS A 154 -19.53 -37.96 38.34
N GLU A 155 -20.16 -38.68 37.42
CA GLU A 155 -19.75 -38.52 36.03
C GLU A 155 -19.63 -37.01 35.86
N LEU A 156 -18.40 -36.51 35.87
CA LEU A 156 -18.11 -35.36 35.07
C LEU A 156 -18.48 -35.89 33.70
N VAL A 157 -19.72 -35.63 33.31
CA VAL A 157 -20.01 -35.22 31.96
C VAL A 157 -19.05 -34.05 31.78
N ILE A 158 -17.78 -34.37 31.49
CA ILE A 158 -17.12 -33.77 30.37
C ILE A 158 -18.22 -33.89 29.34
N PRO A 159 -18.91 -32.79 28.99
CA PRO A 159 -19.72 -32.88 27.81
C PRO A 159 -18.71 -33.47 26.83
N GLU A 160 -18.95 -34.70 26.33
CA GLU A 160 -18.61 -34.89 24.92
C GLU A 160 -19.15 -33.61 24.33
N PRO A 161 -18.28 -32.69 23.88
CA PRO A 161 -18.78 -31.42 23.40
C PRO A 161 -19.87 -31.89 22.46
N ILE A 162 -21.13 -31.51 22.73
CA ILE A 162 -22.19 -31.78 21.79
C ILE A 162 -21.68 -30.96 20.62
N ILE A 163 -20.93 -31.59 19.73
CA ILE A 163 -20.38 -30.95 18.57
C ILE A 163 -21.68 -30.74 17.82
N PRO A 164 -22.27 -29.54 17.82
CA PRO A 164 -23.65 -29.38 17.38
C PRO A 164 -23.76 -29.58 15.85
N TYR A 165 -22.64 -29.94 15.24
CA TYR A 165 -22.37 -30.18 13.86
C TYR A 165 -21.35 -31.32 13.86
N ASN A 166 -21.48 -32.30 12.96
CA ASN A 166 -20.28 -32.96 12.47
C ASN A 166 -19.32 -31.81 12.11
N ILE A 167 -18.21 -31.66 12.83
CA ILE A 167 -17.07 -31.01 12.22
C ILE A 167 -16.75 -31.96 11.07
N GLN A 168 -17.31 -31.67 9.90
CA GLN A 168 -16.56 -31.93 8.71
C GLN A 168 -15.23 -31.26 9.03
N ILE A 169 -14.18 -32.08 9.12
CA ILE A 169 -12.85 -31.63 8.81
C ILE A 169 -12.90 -31.29 7.31
N THR A 170 -13.76 -30.36 6.89
CA THR A 170 -13.35 -29.38 5.92
C THR A 170 -12.16 -28.77 6.62
N ASP A 171 -10.98 -29.28 6.26
CA ASP A 171 -9.73 -28.62 6.50
C ASP A 171 -10.01 -27.12 6.45
N SER A 172 -9.62 -26.37 7.47
CA SER A 172 -9.56 -24.92 7.28
C SER A 172 -8.76 -24.72 6.00
N GLU A 173 -9.44 -24.40 4.90
CA GLU A 173 -8.80 -24.11 3.61
C GLU A 173 -7.98 -22.81 3.70
N ASP A 174 -8.02 -22.15 4.87
CA ASP A 174 -7.16 -21.05 5.23
C ASP A 174 -6.08 -21.48 6.23
N PRO A 175 -4.78 -21.35 5.89
CA PRO A 175 -4.25 -20.92 4.60
C PRO A 175 -4.30 -22.02 3.51
N PRO A 176 -4.55 -21.66 2.23
CA PRO A 176 -4.70 -22.62 1.13
C PRO A 176 -3.48 -23.50 0.95
N ARG A 177 -3.72 -24.82 0.87
CA ARG A 177 -2.67 -25.85 0.70
C ARG A 177 -2.43 -26.12 -0.77
N TYR A 178 -1.84 -25.15 -1.45
CA TYR A 178 -1.44 -25.32 -2.84
C TYR A 178 -0.29 -26.33 -2.99
N ALA A 179 -0.31 -27.12 -4.06
CA ALA A 179 0.82 -28.00 -4.38
C ALA A 179 2.06 -27.16 -4.77
N PRO A 180 3.30 -27.61 -4.44
CA PRO A 180 4.53 -26.80 -4.56
C PRO A 180 4.82 -26.19 -5.94
N ASN A 181 4.27 -26.76 -7.01
CA ASN A 181 4.49 -26.31 -8.40
C ASN A 181 3.36 -25.43 -8.97
N THR A 182 2.42 -24.99 -8.14
CA THR A 182 1.28 -24.20 -8.60
C THR A 182 1.49 -22.69 -8.43
N ILE A 183 0.82 -21.89 -9.25
CA ILE A 183 0.83 -20.42 -9.15
C ILE A 183 0.32 -19.96 -7.78
N GLY A 184 -0.65 -20.68 -7.20
CA GLY A 184 -1.16 -20.42 -5.86
C GLY A 184 -0.06 -20.51 -4.80
N TYR A 185 0.78 -21.56 -4.86
CA TYR A 185 1.89 -21.74 -3.94
C TYR A 185 2.93 -20.62 -4.05
N GLN A 186 3.29 -20.24 -5.27
CA GLN A 186 4.19 -19.11 -5.53
C GLN A 186 3.60 -17.78 -5.04
N SER A 187 2.28 -17.59 -5.16
CA SER A 187 1.60 -16.39 -4.68
C SER A 187 1.63 -16.24 -3.16
N LEU A 188 1.77 -17.34 -2.42
CA LEU A 188 1.98 -17.36 -0.96
C LEU A 188 3.47 -17.30 -0.58
N ALA A 189 4.36 -16.93 -1.51
CA ALA A 189 5.82 -16.92 -1.32
C ALA A 189 6.40 -18.28 -0.86
N GLY A 190 5.76 -19.39 -1.23
CA GLY A 190 6.16 -20.72 -0.79
C GLY A 190 5.85 -21.00 0.68
N TYR A 191 4.81 -20.36 1.23
CA TYR A 191 4.31 -20.68 2.57
C TYR A 191 3.79 -22.12 2.62
N ASN A 192 4.27 -22.87 3.60
CA ASN A 192 3.93 -24.25 3.89
C ASN A 192 3.02 -24.29 5.13
N PRO A 193 1.69 -24.48 4.97
CA PRO A 193 0.75 -24.45 6.09
C PRO A 193 1.02 -25.47 7.20
N PRO A 194 1.35 -26.75 6.90
CA PRO A 194 1.73 -27.72 7.94
C PRO A 194 2.93 -27.32 8.79
N ARG A 195 3.95 -26.68 8.18
CA ARG A 195 5.16 -26.24 8.89
C ARG A 195 4.99 -24.87 9.55
N GLY A 196 4.07 -24.05 9.06
CA GLY A 196 3.93 -22.66 9.46
C GLY A 196 5.12 -21.80 9.02
N ASP A 197 5.73 -22.13 7.89
CA ASP A 197 6.99 -21.51 7.44
C ASP A 197 7.05 -21.27 5.93
N PHE A 198 7.98 -20.43 5.47
CA PHE A 198 8.18 -20.06 4.07
C PHE A 198 9.39 -20.78 3.49
N GLU A 199 9.27 -21.35 2.30
CA GLU A 199 10.44 -21.80 1.53
C GLU A 199 11.36 -20.63 1.15
N ASN A 200 10.77 -19.47 0.87
CA ASN A 200 11.50 -18.26 0.54
C ASN A 200 11.52 -17.31 1.75
N GLU A 201 12.44 -17.56 2.67
CA GLU A 201 12.58 -16.73 3.87
C GLU A 201 13.11 -15.32 3.57
N TYR A 202 12.80 -14.39 4.48
CA TYR A 202 13.44 -13.08 4.50
C TYR A 202 14.92 -13.21 4.89
N ASP A 203 15.80 -12.55 4.13
CA ASP A 203 17.26 -12.60 4.30
C ASP A 203 17.82 -14.03 4.26
N LYS A 204 17.77 -14.67 3.09
CA LYS A 204 18.25 -16.06 2.85
C LYS A 204 19.74 -16.28 3.08
N ASN A 205 20.49 -15.19 3.21
CA ASN A 205 21.96 -15.20 3.29
C ASN A 205 22.43 -14.90 4.73
N ALA A 206 21.55 -14.97 5.73
CA ALA A 206 21.94 -14.68 7.11
C ALA A 206 22.99 -15.68 7.61
N GLU A 207 22.86 -16.93 7.16
CA GLU A 207 23.70 -18.07 7.48
C GLU A 207 25.13 -17.89 6.94
N ASP A 208 25.33 -17.10 5.87
CA ASP A 208 26.65 -16.78 5.31
C ASP A 208 27.58 -16.11 6.34
N LEU A 209 27.01 -15.38 7.32
CA LEU A 209 27.79 -14.74 8.39
C LEU A 209 28.48 -15.74 9.30
N VAL A 210 27.89 -16.92 9.48
CA VAL A 210 28.36 -17.96 10.40
C VAL A 210 29.11 -19.05 9.61
N ALA A 211 28.85 -19.18 8.32
CA ALA A 211 29.42 -20.21 7.45
C ALA A 211 30.97 -20.20 7.40
N SER A 212 31.60 -19.04 7.59
CA SER A 212 33.06 -18.88 7.56
C SER A 212 33.70 -18.69 8.94
N LEU A 213 33.00 -19.02 10.03
CA LEU A 213 33.58 -18.94 11.37
C LEU A 213 34.50 -20.14 11.62
N GLU A 214 35.79 -19.87 11.81
CA GLU A 214 36.81 -20.87 12.14
C GLU A 214 36.99 -20.96 13.67
N THR A 215 37.48 -22.09 14.18
CA THR A 215 37.83 -22.20 15.60
C THR A 215 39.12 -21.44 15.89
N ILE A 216 39.14 -20.61 16.93
CA ILE A 216 40.34 -19.87 17.36
C ILE A 216 41.13 -20.72 18.35
N ASP A 217 42.43 -20.87 18.11
CA ASP A 217 43.34 -21.58 19.02
C ASP A 217 43.58 -20.78 20.31
N LEU A 218 43.52 -21.47 21.46
CA LEU A 218 43.72 -20.88 22.79
C LEU A 218 45.11 -20.24 22.99
N ASP A 219 46.11 -20.70 22.22
CA ASP A 219 47.48 -20.22 22.29
C ASP A 219 47.73 -18.97 21.42
N ASP A 220 46.73 -18.47 20.70
CA ASP A 220 46.86 -17.27 19.87
C ASP A 220 47.02 -16.01 20.75
N PRO A 221 48.06 -15.18 20.51
CA PRO A 221 48.27 -13.92 21.24
C PRO A 221 47.08 -12.96 21.22
N TYR A 222 46.15 -13.12 20.27
CA TYR A 222 44.95 -12.31 20.08
C TYR A 222 43.65 -13.07 20.38
N TYR A 223 43.72 -14.21 21.09
CA TYR A 223 42.58 -15.09 21.39
C TYR A 223 41.33 -14.34 21.87
N GLU A 224 41.46 -13.48 22.90
CA GLU A 224 40.33 -12.72 23.45
C GLU A 224 39.68 -11.83 22.39
N THR A 225 40.48 -11.04 21.67
CA THR A 225 39.98 -10.12 20.64
C THR A 225 39.33 -10.84 19.46
N LEU A 226 39.91 -11.96 19.00
CA LEU A 226 39.32 -12.75 17.92
C LEU A 226 38.01 -13.39 18.37
N THR A 227 37.95 -13.88 19.61
CA THR A 227 36.73 -14.48 20.18
C THR A 227 35.63 -13.44 20.32
N ASP A 228 35.95 -12.22 20.77
CA ASP A 228 35.00 -11.10 20.82
C ASP A 228 34.46 -10.72 19.44
N LEU A 229 35.30 -10.76 18.39
CA LEU A 229 34.85 -10.56 17.01
C LEU A 229 33.87 -11.68 16.56
N GLN A 230 34.14 -12.93 16.92
CA GLN A 230 33.22 -14.05 16.63
C GLN A 230 31.89 -13.92 17.38
N TYR A 231 31.92 -13.48 18.64
CA TYR A 231 30.70 -13.16 19.39
C TYR A 231 29.90 -12.05 18.71
N ALA A 232 30.56 -11.00 18.23
CA ALA A 232 29.90 -9.91 17.50
C ALA A 232 29.25 -10.39 16.18
N ILE A 233 29.93 -11.27 15.42
CA ILE A 233 29.38 -11.91 14.22
C ILE A 233 28.15 -12.76 14.57
N THR A 234 28.24 -13.58 15.61
CA THR A 234 27.14 -14.43 16.08
C THR A 234 25.96 -13.59 16.58
N GLN A 235 26.22 -12.48 17.25
CA GLN A 235 25.19 -11.52 17.67
C GLN A 235 24.49 -10.88 16.46
N SER A 236 25.24 -10.51 15.43
CA SER A 236 24.71 -10.00 14.16
C SER A 236 23.80 -11.02 13.46
N TYR A 237 24.22 -12.29 13.40
CA TYR A 237 23.39 -13.39 12.91
C TYR A 237 22.09 -13.55 13.72
N ASN A 238 22.17 -13.58 15.04
CA ASN A 238 20.99 -13.66 15.91
C ASN A 238 20.04 -12.47 15.75
N ASN A 239 20.57 -11.27 15.47
CA ASN A 239 19.74 -10.09 15.17
C ASN A 239 18.96 -10.29 13.86
N ARG A 240 19.58 -10.85 12.82
CA ARG A 240 18.92 -11.16 11.54
C ARG A 240 17.82 -12.22 11.71
N LEU A 241 18.09 -13.29 12.47
CA LEU A 241 17.07 -14.29 12.79
C LEU A 241 15.90 -13.71 13.57
N ARG A 242 16.15 -12.82 14.54
CA ARG A 242 15.09 -12.12 15.27
C ARG A 242 14.21 -11.26 14.35
N GLU A 243 14.81 -10.55 13.40
CA GLU A 243 14.04 -9.78 12.42
C GLU A 243 13.24 -10.67 11.46
N ARG A 244 13.81 -11.81 11.03
CA ARG A 244 13.11 -12.83 10.24
C ARG A 244 11.88 -13.36 11.00
N GLN A 245 12.04 -13.72 12.26
CA GLN A 245 10.94 -14.18 13.11
C GLN A 245 9.89 -13.09 13.35
N ARG A 246 10.32 -11.85 13.62
CA ARG A 246 9.42 -10.70 13.81
C ARG A 246 8.50 -10.51 12.60
N ARG A 247 9.04 -10.61 11.38
CA ARG A 247 8.25 -10.51 10.15
C ARG A 247 7.24 -11.65 10.00
N LYS A 248 7.64 -12.90 10.28
CA LYS A 248 6.72 -14.04 10.29
C LYS A 248 5.56 -13.81 11.28
N SER A 249 5.86 -13.33 12.49
CA SER A 249 4.84 -13.00 13.49
C SER A 249 3.86 -11.93 13.02
N ILE A 250 4.33 -10.84 12.39
CA ILE A 250 3.47 -9.78 11.86
C ILE A 250 2.56 -10.33 10.75
N ILE A 251 3.11 -11.12 9.82
CA ILE A 251 2.33 -11.72 8.73
C ILE A 251 1.21 -12.60 9.30
N ALA A 252 1.52 -13.43 10.29
CA ALA A 252 0.55 -14.31 10.93
C ALA A 252 -0.51 -13.52 11.72
N GLN A 253 -0.09 -12.58 12.58
CA GLN A 253 -0.99 -11.83 13.46
C GLN A 253 -1.98 -10.95 12.70
N HIS A 254 -1.57 -10.36 11.58
CA HIS A 254 -2.43 -9.50 10.75
C HIS A 254 -3.09 -10.24 9.58
N GLY A 255 -2.92 -11.57 9.46
CA GLY A 255 -3.53 -12.35 8.38
C GLY A 255 -3.07 -11.93 6.97
N LEU A 256 -1.78 -11.57 6.81
CA LEU A 256 -1.24 -11.01 5.55
C LEU A 256 -0.81 -12.06 4.53
N LEU A 257 -1.07 -13.35 4.78
CA LEU A 257 -0.77 -14.44 3.86
C LEU A 257 -1.56 -14.31 2.56
N LEU A 258 -2.85 -13.99 2.66
CA LEU A 258 -3.77 -13.93 1.52
C LEU A 258 -3.99 -12.49 1.08
N LEU A 259 -3.07 -11.99 0.26
CA LEU A 259 -3.08 -10.61 -0.24
C LEU A 259 -4.43 -10.19 -0.87
N ARG A 260 -5.11 -11.10 -1.59
CA ARG A 260 -6.44 -10.84 -2.15
C ARG A 260 -7.48 -10.58 -1.06
N LYS A 261 -7.52 -11.40 0.00
CA LYS A 261 -8.44 -11.19 1.14
C LYS A 261 -8.14 -9.86 1.82
N THR A 262 -6.86 -9.50 1.96
CA THR A 262 -6.46 -8.20 2.52
C THR A 262 -6.98 -7.03 1.68
N PHE A 263 -6.88 -7.12 0.35
CA PHE A 263 -7.44 -6.10 -0.55
C PHE A 263 -8.97 -6.05 -0.51
N THR A 264 -9.65 -7.20 -0.48
CA THR A 264 -11.12 -7.25 -0.33
C THR A 264 -11.57 -6.62 0.99
N TRP A 265 -10.86 -6.89 2.08
CA TRP A 265 -11.12 -6.23 3.36
C TRP A 265 -10.92 -4.71 3.27
N LEU A 266 -9.87 -4.25 2.58
CA LEU A 266 -9.65 -2.81 2.37
C LEU A 266 -10.73 -2.14 1.53
N HIS A 267 -11.32 -2.85 0.55
CA HIS A 267 -12.41 -2.34 -0.28
C HIS A 267 -13.64 -1.91 0.52
N ARG A 268 -13.88 -2.48 1.72
CA ARG A 268 -14.93 -2.02 2.65
C ARG A 268 -14.83 -0.52 2.93
N TYR A 269 -13.61 0.01 2.97
CA TYR A 269 -13.36 1.39 3.35
C TYR A 269 -13.38 2.38 2.19
N ASP A 270 -13.43 1.93 0.94
CA ASP A 270 -13.24 2.78 -0.26
C ASP A 270 -14.20 3.98 -0.33
N LEU A 271 -15.42 3.83 0.19
CA LEU A 271 -16.42 4.90 0.21
C LEU A 271 -16.08 6.01 1.22
N SER A 272 -15.29 5.70 2.25
CA SER A 272 -15.09 6.53 3.45
C SER A 272 -13.65 7.03 3.61
N ILE A 273 -12.69 6.18 3.25
CA ILE A 273 -11.25 6.42 3.36
C ILE A 273 -10.71 6.21 1.95
N THR A 274 -10.07 7.24 1.40
CA THR A 274 -9.46 7.10 0.07
C THR A 274 -8.37 6.02 0.09
N ARG A 275 -8.24 5.27 -1.01
CA ARG A 275 -7.20 4.23 -1.16
C ARG A 275 -5.80 4.67 -0.75
N SER A 276 -5.40 5.90 -1.13
CA SER A 276 -4.08 6.46 -0.78
C SER A 276 -3.84 6.61 0.72
N VAL A 277 -4.91 6.81 1.49
CA VAL A 277 -4.87 6.95 2.95
C VAL A 277 -4.85 5.56 3.59
N CYS A 278 -5.67 4.62 3.10
CA CYS A 278 -5.60 3.21 3.53
C CYS A 278 -4.19 2.62 3.36
N GLU A 279 -3.54 2.84 2.21
CA GLU A 279 -2.18 2.37 1.93
C GLU A 279 -1.14 2.96 2.89
N LYS A 280 -1.34 4.20 3.37
CA LYS A 280 -0.49 4.79 4.41
C LYS A 280 -0.75 4.14 5.77
N PHE A 281 -2.00 3.81 6.10
CA PHE A 281 -2.34 3.16 7.35
C PHE A 281 -1.74 1.76 7.48
N LEU A 282 -1.66 0.99 6.38
CA LEU A 282 -1.02 -0.33 6.39
C LEU A 282 0.41 -0.32 6.92
N ARG A 283 1.14 0.82 6.82
CA ARG A 283 2.50 0.97 7.35
C ARG A 283 2.56 0.95 8.88
N PHE A 284 1.43 1.11 9.56
CA PHE A 284 1.34 1.03 11.02
C PHE A 284 1.06 -0.39 11.53
N MET A 285 0.70 -1.35 10.66
CA MET A 285 0.52 -2.75 11.07
C MET A 285 1.74 -3.31 11.83
N PRO A 286 3.00 -3.10 11.40
CA PRO A 286 4.17 -3.57 12.14
C PRO A 286 4.36 -2.96 13.55
N LEU A 287 3.62 -1.90 13.87
CA LEU A 287 3.76 -1.11 15.10
C LEU A 287 2.55 -1.28 16.04
N CYS A 288 1.46 -1.88 15.58
CA CYS A 288 0.19 -1.93 16.30
C CYS A 288 -0.30 -3.37 16.41
N ASP A 289 -0.88 -3.73 17.57
CA ASP A 289 -1.59 -5.00 17.70
C ASP A 289 -2.75 -5.08 16.68
N PRO A 290 -3.08 -6.26 16.13
CA PRO A 290 -4.12 -6.42 15.11
C PRO A 290 -5.46 -5.79 15.52
N THR A 291 -5.91 -6.04 16.74
CA THR A 291 -7.18 -5.51 17.27
C THR A 291 -7.18 -3.99 17.35
N LYS A 292 -6.08 -3.39 17.81
CA LYS A 292 -5.94 -1.92 17.89
C LYS A 292 -5.89 -1.29 16.50
N PHE A 293 -5.24 -1.96 15.55
CA PHE A 293 -5.20 -1.51 14.17
C PHE A 293 -6.59 -1.55 13.51
N GLU A 294 -7.35 -2.62 13.73
CA GLU A 294 -8.74 -2.71 13.26
C GLU A 294 -9.62 -1.62 13.88
N MET A 295 -9.51 -1.39 15.19
CA MET A 295 -10.23 -0.29 15.85
C MET A 295 -9.90 1.08 15.25
N LEU A 296 -8.63 1.32 14.90
CA LEU A 296 -8.21 2.55 14.22
C LEU A 296 -8.86 2.67 12.85
N MET A 297 -8.85 1.61 12.04
CA MET A 297 -9.44 1.59 10.71
C MET A 297 -10.96 1.78 10.75
N GLU A 298 -11.66 1.07 11.65
CA GLU A 298 -13.11 1.22 11.85
C GLU A 298 -13.47 2.60 12.41
N GLY A 299 -12.64 3.16 13.29
CA GLY A 299 -12.78 4.54 13.76
C GLY A 299 -12.70 5.54 12.59
N MET A 300 -11.69 5.41 11.74
CA MET A 300 -11.52 6.25 10.55
C MET A 300 -12.68 6.07 9.57
N HIS A 301 -13.13 4.84 9.34
CA HIS A 301 -14.29 4.52 8.51
C HIS A 301 -15.52 5.27 9.02
N ARG A 302 -15.80 5.15 10.33
CA ARG A 302 -16.93 5.82 10.98
C ARG A 302 -16.87 7.34 10.84
N THR A 303 -15.69 7.95 10.96
CA THR A 303 -15.57 9.39 10.71
C THR A 303 -15.88 9.77 9.26
N GLY A 304 -15.48 8.94 8.30
CA GLY A 304 -15.79 9.13 6.88
C GLY A 304 -17.30 9.02 6.60
N GLU A 305 -17.96 7.98 7.15
CA GLU A 305 -19.42 7.82 7.05
C GLU A 305 -20.17 9.05 7.58
N LEU A 306 -19.76 9.55 8.75
CA LEU A 306 -20.37 10.73 9.36
C LEU A 306 -20.19 11.99 8.50
N LYS A 307 -19.01 12.18 7.90
CA LYS A 307 -18.76 13.30 6.97
C LYS A 307 -19.68 13.23 5.75
N ILE A 308 -19.77 12.06 5.11
CA ILE A 308 -20.66 11.84 3.95
C ILE A 308 -22.12 12.08 4.34
N TYR A 309 -22.53 11.61 5.51
CA TYR A 309 -23.87 11.82 6.02
C TYR A 309 -24.16 13.31 6.25
N ILE A 310 -23.24 14.04 6.88
CA ILE A 310 -23.36 15.49 7.11
C ILE A 310 -23.44 16.23 5.77
N GLU A 311 -22.56 15.94 4.81
CA GLU A 311 -22.59 16.56 3.48
C GLU A 311 -23.90 16.29 2.74
N ARG A 312 -24.43 15.07 2.84
CA ARG A 312 -25.74 14.71 2.28
C ARG A 312 -26.84 15.55 2.90
N LEU A 313 -26.89 15.69 4.22
CA LEU A 313 -27.88 16.52 4.90
C LEU A 313 -27.77 18.00 4.49
N LEU A 314 -26.55 18.52 4.37
CA LEU A 314 -26.30 19.88 3.90
C LEU A 314 -26.77 20.06 2.45
N SER A 315 -26.57 19.09 1.57
CA SER A 315 -27.07 19.14 0.19
C SER A 315 -28.59 19.15 0.10
N LEU A 316 -29.27 18.33 0.92
CA LEU A 316 -30.74 18.28 0.97
C LEU A 316 -31.29 19.64 1.44
N ARG A 317 -30.66 20.22 2.47
CA ARG A 317 -31.01 21.55 2.97
C ARG A 317 -30.82 22.64 1.91
N ARG A 318 -29.74 22.59 1.12
CA ARG A 318 -29.52 23.52 -0.01
C ARG A 318 -30.58 23.38 -1.11
N MET A 319 -31.16 22.20 -1.28
CA MET A 319 -32.27 21.96 -2.22
C MET A 319 -33.63 22.39 -1.65
N GLY A 320 -33.67 22.94 -0.44
CA GLY A 320 -34.90 23.41 0.22
C GLY A 320 -35.64 22.32 1.01
N ILE A 321 -35.07 21.10 1.12
CA ILE A 321 -35.67 20.02 1.90
C ILE A 321 -35.33 20.24 3.37
N THR A 322 -36.35 20.41 4.21
CA THR A 322 -36.16 20.78 5.63
C THR A 322 -36.54 19.67 6.60
N THR A 323 -37.34 18.68 6.16
CA THR A 323 -37.75 17.55 7.02
C THR A 323 -37.06 16.24 6.64
N MET A 324 -36.86 15.37 7.63
CA MET A 324 -36.19 14.08 7.43
C MET A 324 -37.05 13.11 6.59
N ALA A 325 -38.38 13.24 6.63
CA ALA A 325 -39.31 12.44 5.83
C ALA A 325 -39.24 12.82 4.34
N GLU A 326 -39.26 14.11 4.03
CA GLU A 326 -39.05 14.63 2.67
C GLU A 326 -37.69 14.19 2.12
N GLY A 327 -36.63 14.24 2.95
CA GLY A 327 -35.30 13.79 2.56
C GLY A 327 -35.27 12.31 2.15
N ARG A 328 -35.91 11.43 2.94
CA ARG A 328 -36.01 9.99 2.60
C ARG A 328 -36.79 9.78 1.31
N MET A 329 -37.91 10.49 1.11
CA MET A 329 -38.73 10.40 -0.09
C MET A 329 -37.96 10.88 -1.33
N PHE A 330 -37.29 12.03 -1.23
CA PHE A 330 -36.47 12.58 -2.31
C PHE A 330 -35.34 11.63 -2.71
N LEU A 331 -34.60 11.08 -1.74
CA LEU A 331 -33.53 10.13 -2.02
C LEU A 331 -34.05 8.87 -2.73
N LYS A 332 -35.18 8.32 -2.28
CA LYS A 332 -35.82 7.15 -2.92
C LYS A 332 -36.26 7.46 -4.35
N LEU A 333 -36.92 8.60 -4.58
CA LEU A 333 -37.35 9.02 -5.91
C LEU A 333 -36.16 9.31 -6.83
N ASN A 334 -35.10 9.92 -6.32
CA ASN A 334 -33.89 10.19 -7.06
C ASN A 334 -33.18 8.88 -7.46
N GLN A 335 -33.12 7.90 -6.57
CA GLN A 335 -32.60 6.56 -6.88
C GLN A 335 -33.40 5.90 -8.01
N ILE A 336 -34.73 5.85 -7.88
CA ILE A 336 -35.62 5.29 -8.92
C ILE A 336 -35.44 6.05 -10.25
N HIS A 337 -35.32 7.38 -10.21
CA HIS A 337 -35.07 8.19 -11.39
C HIS A 337 -33.73 7.83 -12.05
N GLN A 338 -32.67 7.64 -11.27
CA GLN A 338 -31.35 7.24 -11.77
C GLN A 338 -31.37 5.83 -12.38
N GLU A 339 -31.99 4.86 -11.70
CA GLU A 339 -32.18 3.49 -12.20
C GLU A 339 -32.95 3.50 -13.53
N ASN A 340 -34.09 4.20 -13.59
CA ASN A 340 -34.86 4.36 -14.82
C ASN A 340 -34.05 5.00 -15.94
N LYS A 341 -33.24 6.02 -15.62
CA LYS A 341 -32.34 6.66 -16.59
C LYS A 341 -31.26 5.70 -17.08
N GLN A 342 -30.74 4.81 -16.23
CA GLN A 342 -29.81 3.75 -16.62
C GLN A 342 -30.50 2.71 -17.50
N HIS A 343 -31.69 2.23 -17.13
CA HIS A 343 -32.49 1.30 -17.94
C HIS A 343 -32.81 1.88 -19.32
N ILE A 344 -33.17 3.16 -19.41
CA ILE A 344 -33.39 3.85 -20.69
C ILE A 344 -32.10 3.92 -21.51
N LYS A 345 -30.96 4.21 -20.89
CA LYS A 345 -29.65 4.18 -21.59
C LYS A 345 -29.35 2.78 -22.13
N MET A 346 -29.51 1.75 -21.30
CA MET A 346 -29.29 0.35 -21.68
C MET A 346 -30.23 -0.10 -22.81
N PHE A 347 -31.50 0.31 -22.74
CA PHE A 347 -32.50 0.05 -23.78
C PHE A 347 -32.12 0.71 -25.10
N ARG A 348 -31.67 1.98 -25.07
CA ARG A 348 -31.21 2.72 -26.26
C ARG A 348 -29.92 2.17 -26.87
N THR A 349 -29.09 1.48 -26.08
CA THR A 349 -27.88 0.80 -26.59
C THR A 349 -28.16 -0.57 -27.20
N LYS A 350 -29.34 -1.17 -27.03
CA LYS A 350 -29.67 -2.46 -27.67
C LYS A 350 -29.83 -2.29 -29.19
N PRO A 351 -29.15 -3.11 -30.03
CA PRO A 351 -29.10 -2.93 -31.48
C PRO A 351 -30.46 -3.01 -32.17
N GLN A 352 -31.39 -3.81 -31.65
CA GLN A 352 -32.76 -3.96 -32.17
C GLN A 352 -33.63 -2.70 -32.07
N TYR A 353 -33.28 -1.74 -31.21
CA TYR A 353 -33.95 -0.44 -31.09
C TYR A 353 -33.12 0.70 -31.66
N ASN A 354 -31.97 0.40 -32.25
CA ASN A 354 -31.12 1.36 -32.93
C ASN A 354 -31.52 1.41 -34.42
N TRP A 355 -32.46 2.31 -34.74
CA TRP A 355 -33.04 2.46 -36.09
C TRP A 355 -32.01 2.74 -37.21
N LYS A 356 -30.74 3.00 -36.86
CA LYS A 356 -29.63 3.13 -37.82
C LYS A 356 -29.24 1.84 -38.51
N ASN A 357 -29.60 0.66 -37.98
CA ASN A 357 -29.25 -0.63 -38.58
C ASN A 357 -30.38 -1.28 -39.40
N ASN A 358 -31.54 -0.62 -39.54
CA ASN A 358 -32.62 -1.17 -40.35
C ASN A 358 -32.46 -0.72 -41.82
N LYS A 359 -31.86 -1.57 -42.65
CA LYS A 359 -31.58 -1.27 -44.08
C LYS A 359 -32.82 -1.18 -44.98
N ASN A 360 -34.04 -1.39 -44.45
CA ASN A 360 -35.27 -1.49 -45.26
C ASN A 360 -36.33 -0.41 -45.01
N ALA A 361 -35.99 0.74 -44.41
CA ALA A 361 -36.94 1.85 -44.30
C ALA A 361 -36.66 2.93 -45.36
N ASN A 362 -37.32 2.82 -46.52
CA ASN A 362 -37.43 3.91 -47.51
C ASN A 362 -38.32 5.03 -46.94
N VAL A 363 -37.76 5.89 -46.09
CA VAL A 363 -38.43 7.11 -45.63
C VAL A 363 -37.54 8.31 -45.92
N ILE A 364 -37.99 9.13 -46.88
CA ILE A 364 -37.40 10.44 -47.19
C ILE A 364 -37.79 11.38 -46.04
N LEU A 365 -36.83 11.74 -45.20
CA LEU A 365 -36.97 12.79 -44.18
C LEU A 365 -36.23 14.06 -44.61
N PRO A 366 -36.75 15.26 -44.29
CA PRO A 366 -36.12 16.52 -44.66
C PRO A 366 -34.73 16.63 -44.03
N LYS A 367 -33.75 17.08 -44.81
CA LYS A 367 -32.39 17.36 -44.36
C LYS A 367 -32.39 18.52 -43.36
N PHE A 368 -32.63 18.24 -42.09
CA PHE A 368 -32.20 19.14 -41.02
C PHE A 368 -30.68 18.95 -40.84
N SER A 369 -29.94 20.03 -41.09
CA SER A 369 -28.52 20.10 -40.76
C SER A 369 -28.36 19.83 -39.26
N ARG A 370 -27.89 18.64 -38.91
CA ARG A 370 -27.48 18.34 -37.53
C ARG A 370 -26.30 19.24 -37.19
N LYS A 371 -26.55 20.34 -36.45
CA LYS A 371 -25.52 20.85 -35.55
C LYS A 371 -25.15 19.69 -34.62
N ARG A 372 -23.90 19.22 -34.71
CA ARG A 372 -23.34 18.27 -33.74
C ARG A 372 -23.53 18.89 -32.36
N THR A 373 -24.48 18.40 -31.58
CA THR A 373 -24.60 18.75 -30.16
C THR A 373 -23.32 18.27 -29.48
N LEU A 374 -22.49 19.23 -29.03
CA LEU A 374 -21.42 18.95 -28.08
C LEU A 374 -22.06 18.23 -26.88
N GLY A 375 -21.47 17.12 -26.44
CA GLY A 375 -21.98 16.37 -25.30
C GLY A 375 -22.13 17.29 -24.09
N ALA A 376 -23.19 17.09 -23.31
CA ALA A 376 -23.47 17.93 -22.14
C ALA A 376 -22.23 18.05 -21.24
N PRO A 377 -21.95 19.26 -20.71
CA PRO A 377 -20.79 19.52 -19.86
C PRO A 377 -20.78 18.56 -18.67
N LEU A 378 -19.59 18.10 -18.29
CA LEU A 378 -19.43 17.24 -17.11
C LEU A 378 -19.73 18.08 -15.87
N ASP A 379 -20.67 17.63 -15.03
CA ASP A 379 -20.84 18.20 -13.71
C ASP A 379 -19.65 17.79 -12.84
N ILE A 380 -18.92 18.78 -12.34
CA ILE A 380 -17.64 18.60 -11.67
C ILE A 380 -17.74 18.87 -10.16
N VAL A 381 -18.89 19.36 -9.70
CA VAL A 381 -19.07 19.75 -8.30
C VAL A 381 -18.98 18.51 -7.41
N GLY A 382 -18.03 18.50 -6.47
CA GLY A 382 -17.81 17.38 -5.54
C GLY A 382 -16.82 16.30 -6.00
N LEU A 383 -16.19 16.45 -7.18
CA LEU A 383 -15.13 15.53 -7.62
C LEU A 383 -13.78 15.87 -6.95
N PRO A 384 -12.91 14.87 -6.69
CA PRO A 384 -11.63 15.08 -6.02
C PRO A 384 -10.77 16.07 -6.80
N GLY A 385 -10.25 17.09 -6.12
CA GLY A 385 -9.43 18.15 -6.71
C GLY A 385 -10.20 19.40 -7.19
N PHE A 386 -11.53 19.42 -7.08
CA PHE A 386 -12.37 20.57 -7.49
C PHE A 386 -12.03 21.88 -6.76
N ASP A 387 -11.67 21.79 -5.48
CA ASP A 387 -11.37 22.96 -4.64
C ASP A 387 -10.05 23.66 -5.02
N LYS A 388 -9.17 22.97 -5.75
CA LYS A 388 -7.86 23.49 -6.17
C LYS A 388 -7.87 24.14 -7.57
N LEU A 389 -9.02 24.12 -8.25
CA LEU A 389 -9.17 24.69 -9.60
C LEU A 389 -9.66 26.12 -9.55
N THR A 390 -9.10 26.96 -10.43
CA THR A 390 -9.64 28.29 -10.75
C THR A 390 -10.94 28.19 -11.55
N GLU A 391 -11.74 29.27 -11.60
CA GLU A 391 -13.03 29.28 -12.32
C GLU A 391 -12.89 28.91 -13.81
N LYS A 392 -11.85 29.41 -14.48
CA LYS A 392 -11.54 29.07 -15.87
C LYS A 392 -11.14 27.61 -16.05
N GLU A 393 -10.41 27.05 -15.08
CA GLU A 393 -10.02 25.62 -15.09
C GLU A 393 -11.23 24.72 -14.84
N LYS A 394 -12.18 25.15 -13.99
CA LYS A 394 -13.45 24.46 -13.77
C LYS A 394 -14.26 24.40 -15.06
N GLU A 395 -14.41 25.52 -15.77
CA GLU A 395 -15.10 25.54 -17.08
C GLU A 395 -14.41 24.64 -18.11
N MET A 396 -13.08 24.68 -18.18
CA MET A 396 -12.31 23.84 -19.11
C MET A 396 -12.48 22.35 -18.81
N CYS A 397 -12.40 21.96 -17.53
CA CYS A 397 -12.64 20.58 -17.10
C CYS A 397 -14.08 20.12 -17.43
N SER A 398 -15.06 21.03 -17.32
CA SER A 398 -16.48 20.73 -17.58
C SER A 398 -16.70 20.47 -19.06
N ASN A 399 -16.20 21.38 -19.90
CA ASN A 399 -16.34 21.35 -21.35
C ASN A 399 -15.49 20.25 -22.02
N THR A 400 -14.34 19.93 -21.44
CA THR A 400 -13.43 18.88 -21.94
C THR A 400 -13.74 17.52 -21.33
N ARG A 401 -14.64 17.47 -20.33
CA ARG A 401 -15.02 16.27 -19.58
C ARG A 401 -13.78 15.58 -19.00
N LEU A 402 -12.99 16.36 -18.27
CA LEU A 402 -11.83 15.93 -17.50
C LEU A 402 -12.17 16.02 -16.01
N VAL A 403 -11.79 15.00 -15.24
CA VAL A 403 -11.94 14.99 -13.79
C VAL A 403 -10.87 15.92 -13.18
N PRO A 404 -11.18 16.76 -12.16
CA PRO A 404 -10.23 17.74 -11.61
C PRO A 404 -8.90 17.18 -11.15
N ALA A 405 -8.91 16.07 -10.40
CA ALA A 405 -7.68 15.40 -9.98
C ALA A 405 -6.80 15.01 -11.17
N THR A 406 -7.40 14.38 -12.19
CA THR A 406 -6.69 14.01 -13.42
C THR A 406 -6.21 15.23 -14.18
N TYR A 407 -6.99 16.33 -14.23
CA TYR A 407 -6.55 17.56 -14.87
C TYR A 407 -5.30 18.15 -14.18
N LEU A 408 -5.27 18.18 -12.84
CA LEU A 408 -4.12 18.69 -12.08
C LEU A 408 -2.87 17.85 -12.34
N GLU A 409 -2.98 16.52 -12.32
CA GLU A 409 -1.87 15.62 -12.65
C GLU A 409 -1.34 15.85 -14.08
N LEU A 410 -2.24 16.00 -15.05
CA LEU A 410 -1.87 16.25 -16.44
C LEU A 410 -1.25 17.64 -16.62
N LYS A 411 -1.76 18.66 -15.91
CA LYS A 411 -1.21 20.01 -15.86
C LYS A 411 0.21 20.00 -15.29
N ASP A 412 0.40 19.38 -14.14
CA ASP A 412 1.70 19.30 -13.46
C ASP A 412 2.72 18.55 -14.33
N THR A 413 2.30 17.48 -15.01
CA THR A 413 3.16 16.74 -15.94
C THR A 413 3.64 17.61 -17.10
N LEU A 414 2.74 18.39 -17.72
CA LEU A 414 3.12 19.29 -18.82
C LEU A 414 3.98 20.47 -18.35
N ILE A 415 3.71 21.02 -17.17
CA ILE A 415 4.51 22.10 -16.59
C ILE A 415 5.90 21.59 -16.20
N ALA A 416 6.01 20.41 -15.61
CA ALA A 416 7.31 19.81 -15.27
C ALA A 416 8.17 19.55 -16.53
N GLU A 417 7.56 19.10 -17.62
CA GLU A 417 8.24 18.96 -18.91
C GLU A 417 8.64 20.31 -19.52
N TYR A 418 7.78 21.33 -19.38
CA TYR A 418 8.13 22.69 -19.77
C TYR A 418 9.32 23.24 -18.97
N MET A 419 9.34 23.04 -17.65
CA MET A 419 10.44 23.47 -16.79
C MET A 419 11.76 22.76 -17.12
N LYS A 420 11.71 21.50 -17.58
CA LYS A 420 12.90 20.74 -17.96
C LYS A 420 13.49 21.16 -19.31
N PHE A 421 12.65 21.39 -20.32
CA PHE A 421 13.10 21.60 -21.70
C PHE A 421 12.90 23.03 -22.23
N GLY A 422 12.24 23.91 -21.45
CA GLY A 422 11.90 25.28 -21.84
C GLY A 422 10.87 25.38 -22.98
N HIS A 423 10.35 24.25 -23.47
CA HIS A 423 9.31 24.17 -24.50
C HIS A 423 8.65 22.78 -24.47
N VAL A 424 7.40 22.69 -24.92
CA VAL A 424 6.68 21.42 -25.06
C VAL A 424 5.94 21.42 -26.39
N LYS A 425 6.25 20.51 -27.31
CA LYS A 425 5.50 20.39 -28.59
C LYS A 425 4.21 19.58 -28.38
N LEU A 426 3.15 19.91 -29.12
CA LEU A 426 1.86 19.19 -29.04
C LEU A 426 2.00 17.67 -29.32
N GLN A 427 2.89 17.27 -30.23
CA GLN A 427 3.16 15.85 -30.51
C GLN A 427 3.79 15.14 -29.30
N LYS A 428 4.71 15.81 -28.60
CA LYS A 428 5.32 15.29 -27.38
C LYS A 428 4.30 15.24 -26.24
N ALA A 429 3.45 16.27 -26.10
CA ALA A 429 2.34 16.28 -25.14
C ALA A 429 1.36 15.12 -25.35
N ARG A 430 1.03 14.75 -26.60
CA ARG A 430 0.19 13.57 -26.90
C ARG A 430 0.82 12.26 -26.45
N ASN A 431 2.12 12.11 -26.69
CA ASN A 431 2.86 10.91 -26.28
C ASN A 431 2.99 10.81 -24.75
N LEU A 432 3.11 11.95 -24.07
CA LEU A 432 3.26 12.02 -22.62
C LEU A 432 1.95 11.74 -21.88
N LEU A 433 0.85 12.39 -22.29
CA LEU A 433 -0.41 12.34 -21.54
C LEU A 433 -1.23 11.08 -21.82
N LYS A 434 -1.02 10.41 -22.96
CA LYS A 434 -1.73 9.17 -23.35
C LYS A 434 -3.27 9.23 -23.21
N ILE A 435 -3.85 10.42 -23.34
CA ILE A 435 -5.31 10.65 -23.37
C ILE A 435 -5.80 10.94 -24.79
N ASP A 436 -7.11 11.04 -24.97
CA ASP A 436 -7.74 11.40 -26.25
C ASP A 436 -7.07 12.63 -26.91
N VAL A 437 -6.85 12.54 -28.21
CA VAL A 437 -6.09 13.52 -29.01
C VAL A 437 -6.76 14.90 -28.97
N ASN A 438 -8.09 14.97 -28.93
CA ASN A 438 -8.83 16.22 -28.87
C ASN A 438 -8.81 16.82 -27.47
N LYS A 439 -8.87 15.99 -26.41
CA LYS A 439 -8.71 16.45 -25.03
C LYS A 439 -7.30 16.98 -24.76
N THR A 440 -6.28 16.28 -25.24
CA THR A 440 -4.88 16.71 -25.15
C THR A 440 -4.68 18.07 -25.83
N ARG A 441 -5.26 18.26 -27.03
CA ARG A 441 -5.18 19.53 -27.75
C ARG A 441 -5.83 20.67 -26.97
N LYS A 442 -7.08 20.48 -26.50
CA LYS A 442 -7.79 21.50 -25.72
C LYS A 442 -7.06 21.88 -24.43
N LEU A 443 -6.51 20.88 -23.74
CA LEU A 443 -5.70 21.09 -22.53
C LEU A 443 -4.43 21.87 -22.82
N TYR A 444 -3.68 21.46 -23.84
CA TYR A 444 -2.45 22.13 -24.24
C TYR A 444 -2.69 23.56 -24.70
N ASP A 445 -3.73 23.80 -25.51
CA ASP A 445 -4.09 25.13 -25.98
C ASP A 445 -4.54 26.04 -24.82
N PHE A 446 -5.27 25.51 -23.83
CA PHE A 446 -5.64 26.23 -22.61
C PHE A 446 -4.42 26.62 -21.78
N LEU A 447 -3.47 25.70 -21.56
CA LEU A 447 -2.25 25.99 -20.81
C LEU A 447 -1.34 27.01 -21.51
N VAL A 448 -1.36 27.04 -22.83
CA VAL A 448 -0.67 28.07 -23.61
C VAL A 448 -1.39 29.42 -23.50
N ALA A 449 -2.73 29.44 -23.56
CA ALA A 449 -3.53 30.65 -23.48
C ALA A 449 -3.45 31.33 -22.10
N GLU A 450 -3.45 30.55 -21.02
CA GLU A 450 -3.27 31.06 -19.65
C GLU A 450 -1.78 31.30 -19.29
N GLY A 451 -0.86 31.12 -20.24
CA GLY A 451 0.55 31.49 -20.08
C GLY A 451 1.42 30.49 -19.29
N TYR A 452 0.89 29.33 -18.93
CA TYR A 452 1.66 28.27 -18.26
C TYR A 452 2.72 27.63 -19.18
N ILE A 453 2.51 27.66 -20.49
CA ILE A 453 3.46 27.16 -21.50
C ILE A 453 3.65 28.22 -22.57
N LYS A 454 4.85 28.79 -22.68
CA LYS A 454 5.19 29.71 -23.77
C LYS A 454 5.84 28.94 -24.91
N LYS A 455 5.23 28.96 -26.10
CA LYS A 455 5.64 28.11 -27.24
C LYS A 455 7.04 28.42 -27.80
N PHE A 456 7.54 29.63 -27.62
CA PHE A 456 8.76 30.11 -28.29
C PHE A 456 9.68 30.97 -27.41
N GLU A 457 9.60 30.87 -26.07
CA GLU A 457 10.38 31.75 -25.17
C GLU A 457 11.90 31.55 -25.31
N ASN A 458 12.35 30.31 -25.49
CA ASN A 458 13.77 29.97 -25.70
C ASN A 458 14.11 29.54 -27.14
N ALA A 459 13.16 29.67 -28.08
CA ALA A 459 13.35 29.19 -29.44
C ALA A 459 14.44 29.99 -30.17
N GLU A 460 15.33 29.29 -30.87
CA GLU A 460 16.24 29.93 -31.81
C GLU A 460 15.54 30.25 -33.12
N THR A 461 15.81 31.45 -33.63
CA THR A 461 15.32 31.90 -34.92
C THR A 461 16.33 31.58 -36.00
N LEU A 462 15.85 31.17 -37.16
CA LEU A 462 16.65 30.98 -38.37
C LEU A 462 16.29 32.08 -39.37
N LEU A 463 17.31 32.56 -40.09
CA LEU A 463 17.14 33.45 -41.23
C LEU A 463 16.56 32.67 -42.42
N ILE A 464 15.80 33.33 -43.29
CA ILE A 464 15.26 32.71 -44.52
C ILE A 464 16.40 32.09 -45.35
N SER A 465 17.54 32.77 -45.42
CA SER A 465 18.75 32.29 -46.09
C SER A 465 19.36 31.04 -45.43
N GLU A 466 19.38 30.97 -44.09
CA GLU A 466 19.85 29.79 -43.34
C GLU A 466 18.92 28.59 -43.56
N VAL A 467 17.60 28.83 -43.54
CA VAL A 467 16.60 27.79 -43.81
C VAL A 467 16.77 27.26 -45.23
N HIS A 468 16.96 28.12 -46.23
CA HIS A 468 17.21 27.67 -47.60
C HIS A 468 18.43 26.75 -47.68
N MET A 469 19.57 27.17 -47.11
CA MET A 469 20.81 26.37 -47.13
C MET A 469 20.63 25.00 -46.46
N LEU A 470 19.90 24.94 -45.34
CA LEU A 470 19.61 23.68 -44.66
C LEU A 470 18.69 22.76 -45.46
N LEU A 471 17.65 23.33 -46.10
CA LEU A 471 16.73 22.57 -46.95
C LEU A 471 17.41 22.06 -48.22
N GLU A 472 18.25 22.88 -48.85
CA GLU A 472 19.05 22.51 -50.02
C GLU A 472 20.05 21.39 -49.68
N HIS A 473 20.73 21.48 -48.54
CA HIS A 473 21.61 20.42 -48.07
C HIS A 473 20.83 19.12 -47.81
N ARG A 474 19.65 19.20 -47.19
CA ARG A 474 18.79 18.02 -46.96
C ARG A 474 18.28 17.41 -48.26
N LYS A 475 18.02 18.23 -49.29
CA LYS A 475 17.65 17.79 -50.64
C LYS A 475 18.80 17.04 -51.31
N ALA A 476 20.01 17.62 -51.30
CA ALA A 476 21.20 16.98 -51.85
C ALA A 476 21.52 15.64 -51.17
N GLN A 477 21.35 15.55 -49.84
CA GLN A 477 21.51 14.28 -49.11
C GLN A 477 20.52 13.20 -49.58
N ASN A 478 19.28 13.60 -49.91
CA ASN A 478 18.25 12.68 -50.38
C ASN A 478 18.51 12.19 -51.81
N GLU A 479 18.98 13.08 -52.68
CA GLU A 479 19.39 12.77 -54.04
C GLU A 479 20.61 11.83 -54.08
N SER A 480 21.45 11.86 -53.03
CA SER A 480 22.61 10.97 -52.89
C SER A 480 22.33 9.64 -52.18
N ALA A 481 21.11 9.41 -51.68
CA ALA A 481 20.75 8.20 -50.96
C ALA A 481 20.34 7.06 -51.92
N GLU A 482 20.59 5.80 -51.54
CA GLU A 482 20.26 4.63 -52.38
C GLU A 482 18.75 4.49 -52.66
N ASP A 483 17.91 4.94 -51.73
CA ASP A 483 16.44 4.99 -51.86
C ASP A 483 15.94 6.44 -51.77
N GLU A 484 15.64 7.06 -52.92
CA GLU A 484 15.13 8.43 -52.98
C GLU A 484 13.69 8.51 -52.44
N GLN A 485 13.49 9.31 -51.39
CA GLN A 485 12.15 9.55 -50.82
C GLN A 485 11.55 10.85 -51.36
N GLU A 486 10.27 10.84 -51.72
CA GLU A 486 9.57 12.07 -52.10
C GLU A 486 9.40 13.01 -50.90
N PHE A 487 9.77 14.27 -51.08
CA PHE A 487 9.56 15.29 -50.05
C PHE A 487 8.09 15.73 -49.97
N SER A 488 7.63 16.02 -48.76
CA SER A 488 6.27 16.56 -48.56
C SER A 488 6.03 17.87 -49.30
N ASP A 489 4.78 18.15 -49.66
CA ASP A 489 4.35 19.44 -50.24
C ASP A 489 4.80 20.65 -49.42
N VAL A 490 4.83 20.52 -48.09
CA VAL A 490 5.29 21.58 -47.18
C VAL A 490 6.77 21.86 -47.39
N PHE A 491 7.58 20.83 -47.54
CA PHE A 491 9.02 20.96 -47.79
C PHE A 491 9.28 21.68 -49.11
N MET A 492 8.63 21.24 -50.21
CA MET A 492 8.82 21.85 -51.53
C MET A 492 8.35 23.30 -51.59
N LYS A 493 7.20 23.62 -50.96
CA LYS A 493 6.72 24.99 -50.84
C LYS A 493 7.66 25.86 -50.01
N THR A 494 8.20 25.33 -48.92
CA THR A 494 9.13 26.07 -48.06
C THR A 494 10.45 26.34 -48.78
N LEU A 495 11.01 25.35 -49.49
CA LEU A 495 12.23 25.52 -50.28
C LEU A 495 12.05 26.57 -51.39
N THR A 496 10.93 26.53 -52.11
CA THR A 496 10.62 27.50 -53.17
C THR A 496 10.46 28.91 -52.59
N TYR A 497 9.79 29.04 -51.43
CA TYR A 497 9.64 30.32 -50.75
C TYR A 497 10.99 30.87 -50.27
N THR A 498 11.81 30.04 -49.62
CA THR A 498 13.09 30.49 -49.09
C THR A 498 14.10 30.79 -50.18
N ASP A 499 14.04 30.10 -51.33
CA ASP A 499 14.86 30.44 -52.50
C ASP A 499 14.47 31.80 -53.10
N ARG A 500 13.16 32.07 -53.18
CA ARG A 500 12.64 33.33 -53.72
C ARG A 500 12.96 34.54 -52.82
N PHE A 501 12.92 34.35 -51.50
CA PHE A 501 13.02 35.45 -50.54
C PHE A 501 14.34 35.51 -49.75
N ARG A 502 15.27 34.57 -49.94
CA ARG A 502 16.61 34.67 -49.35
C ARG A 502 17.28 35.96 -49.83
N LYS A 503 17.76 36.75 -48.87
CA LYS A 503 18.51 37.99 -49.13
C LYS A 503 20.01 37.76 -49.24
N PHE A 504 20.47 36.62 -48.71
CA PHE A 504 21.87 36.26 -48.66
C PHE A 504 22.06 34.86 -49.25
N LYS A 505 22.96 34.72 -50.21
CA LYS A 505 23.23 33.44 -50.90
C LYS A 505 24.47 32.73 -50.35
N ASN A 506 25.48 33.49 -49.93
CA ASN A 506 26.78 32.93 -49.54
C ASN A 506 26.81 32.60 -48.04
N LYS A 507 27.28 31.39 -47.68
CA LYS A 507 27.37 30.93 -46.28
C LYS A 507 28.16 31.89 -45.39
N GLU A 508 29.28 32.40 -45.89
CA GLU A 508 30.15 33.35 -45.16
C GLU A 508 29.41 34.65 -44.82
N THR A 509 28.63 35.16 -45.78
CA THR A 509 27.87 36.40 -45.60
C THR A 509 26.69 36.23 -44.64
N ILE A 510 26.02 35.08 -44.66
CA ILE A 510 24.99 34.72 -43.69
C ILE A 510 25.59 34.71 -42.28
N SER A 511 26.75 34.08 -42.11
CA SER A 511 27.45 34.04 -40.82
C SER A 511 27.91 35.42 -40.36
N ALA A 512 28.41 36.26 -41.27
CA ALA A 512 28.82 37.63 -40.96
C ALA A 512 27.64 38.49 -40.48
N VAL A 513 26.49 38.43 -41.16
CA VAL A 513 25.27 39.16 -40.75
C VAL A 513 24.73 38.65 -39.42
N ARG A 514 24.72 37.33 -39.22
CA ARG A 514 24.31 36.71 -37.94
C ARG A 514 25.20 37.16 -36.78
N ASN A 515 26.52 37.20 -36.98
CA ASN A 515 27.47 37.63 -35.96
C ASN A 515 27.34 39.12 -35.65
N LEU A 516 27.17 39.97 -36.66
CA LEU A 516 26.95 41.40 -36.50
C LEU A 516 25.71 41.69 -35.64
N LEU A 517 24.60 41.03 -35.93
CA LEU A 517 23.36 41.23 -35.19
C LEU A 517 23.36 40.58 -33.79
N ASN A 518 24.07 39.46 -33.60
CA ASN A 518 24.21 38.82 -32.29
C ASN A 518 25.02 39.66 -31.29
N GLN A 519 25.93 40.53 -31.77
CA GLN A 519 26.67 41.45 -30.92
C GLN A 519 25.78 42.58 -30.37
N LYS A 520 24.62 42.82 -30.99
CA LYS A 520 23.65 43.82 -30.56
C LYS A 520 22.66 43.20 -29.57
N LYS A 521 22.14 44.00 -28.63
CA LYS A 521 21.16 43.57 -27.61
C LYS A 521 19.74 43.41 -28.17
N LEU A 522 19.62 42.60 -29.22
CA LEU A 522 18.36 42.29 -29.90
C LEU A 522 17.74 41.00 -29.36
N HIS A 523 16.42 40.96 -29.32
CA HIS A 523 15.72 39.68 -29.12
C HIS A 523 15.89 38.80 -30.37
N LYS A 524 15.93 37.47 -30.21
CA LYS A 524 16.16 36.53 -31.32
C LYS A 524 15.18 36.73 -32.49
N PHE A 525 13.93 37.11 -32.19
CA PHE A 525 12.94 37.46 -33.21
C PHE A 525 13.28 38.74 -33.98
N GLU A 526 13.68 39.80 -33.27
CA GLU A 526 14.04 41.09 -33.88
C GLU A 526 15.25 40.93 -34.80
N LEU A 527 16.27 40.19 -34.36
CA LEU A 527 17.44 39.84 -35.15
C LEU A 527 17.04 39.21 -36.49
N ALA A 528 16.19 38.17 -36.44
CA ALA A 528 15.78 37.47 -37.65
C ALA A 528 14.86 38.33 -38.52
N ALA A 529 13.99 39.14 -37.93
CA ALA A 529 13.10 40.03 -38.67
C ALA A 529 13.88 41.11 -39.43
N ILE A 530 14.87 41.77 -38.79
CA ILE A 530 15.72 42.77 -39.43
C ILE A 530 16.48 42.15 -40.61
N ALA A 531 17.13 41.00 -40.39
CA ALA A 531 17.92 40.33 -41.43
C ALA A 531 17.08 39.76 -42.60
N ASN A 532 15.80 39.44 -42.37
CA ASN A 532 14.91 38.92 -43.41
C ASN A 532 14.22 40.03 -44.22
N LEU A 533 13.80 41.10 -43.55
CA LEU A 533 13.10 42.22 -44.17
C LEU A 533 14.09 43.19 -44.83
N CYS A 534 15.28 43.37 -44.26
CA CYS A 534 16.31 44.34 -44.69
C CYS A 534 15.72 45.75 -44.90
N PRO A 535 15.17 46.40 -43.87
CA PRO A 535 14.68 47.78 -44.00
C PRO A 535 15.83 48.72 -44.35
N GLU A 536 15.52 49.82 -45.03
CA GLU A 536 16.52 50.79 -45.52
C GLU A 536 16.67 51.99 -44.58
N THR A 537 15.64 52.28 -43.79
CA THR A 537 15.65 53.40 -42.83
C THR A 537 15.29 52.95 -41.41
N ALA A 538 15.82 53.64 -40.41
CA ALA A 538 15.50 53.40 -39.00
C ALA A 538 13.99 53.56 -38.71
N GLU A 539 13.33 54.54 -39.36
CA GLU A 539 11.88 54.75 -39.27
C GLU A 539 11.10 53.55 -39.83
N GLU A 540 11.48 53.03 -40.99
CA GLU A 540 10.87 51.83 -41.58
C GLU A 540 11.09 50.61 -40.68
N ALA A 541 12.30 50.44 -40.12
CA ALA A 541 12.60 49.33 -39.23
C ALA A 541 11.74 49.35 -37.95
N LYS A 542 11.55 50.52 -37.34
CA LYS A 542 10.67 50.69 -36.17
C LYS A 542 9.20 50.52 -36.54
N SER A 543 8.77 50.96 -37.73
CA SER A 543 7.40 50.74 -38.20
C SER A 543 7.09 49.26 -38.46
N LEU A 544 8.04 48.50 -39.02
CA LEU A 544 7.86 47.07 -39.29
C LEU A 544 8.07 46.20 -38.05
N ILE A 545 8.91 46.65 -37.12
CA ILE A 545 9.25 45.96 -35.87
C ILE A 545 9.10 46.94 -34.70
N PRO A 546 7.87 47.16 -34.19
CA PRO A 546 7.61 48.15 -33.15
C PRO A 546 8.36 47.91 -31.83
N SER A 547 8.81 46.68 -31.57
CA SER A 547 9.58 46.36 -30.35
C SER A 547 11.00 46.93 -30.34
N LEU A 548 11.48 47.49 -31.47
CA LEU A 548 12.74 48.24 -31.56
C LEU A 548 12.61 49.67 -31.01
N GLU A 549 11.39 50.16 -30.81
CA GLU A 549 11.13 51.51 -30.31
C GLU A 549 11.68 51.65 -28.88
N GLY A 550 12.55 52.64 -28.67
CA GLY A 550 13.25 52.87 -27.38
C GLY A 550 14.40 51.91 -27.06
N ARG A 551 14.78 50.98 -27.95
CA ARG A 551 15.94 50.08 -27.73
C ARG A 551 17.26 50.59 -28.30
N PHE A 552 17.20 51.34 -29.39
CA PHE A 552 18.35 51.94 -30.07
C PHE A 552 18.05 53.39 -30.42
N GLU A 553 19.09 54.23 -30.38
CA GLU A 553 19.05 55.54 -31.01
C GLU A 553 18.96 55.38 -32.53
N ASP A 554 18.32 56.32 -33.22
CA ASP A 554 18.08 56.23 -34.67
C ASP A 554 19.38 56.11 -35.47
N ASP A 555 20.42 56.85 -35.09
CA ASP A 555 21.73 56.81 -35.74
C ASP A 555 22.42 55.44 -35.57
N GLU A 556 22.28 54.80 -34.40
CA GLU A 556 22.87 53.48 -34.15
C GLU A 556 22.13 52.40 -34.95
N LEU A 557 20.80 52.48 -35.00
CA LEU A 557 19.99 51.56 -35.78
C LEU A 557 20.27 51.71 -37.28
N GLN A 558 20.38 52.95 -37.78
CA GLN A 558 20.70 53.22 -39.18
C GLN A 558 22.06 52.65 -39.57
N ALA A 559 23.10 52.82 -38.74
CA ALA A 559 24.42 52.24 -39.00
C ALA A 559 24.37 50.71 -39.14
N VAL A 560 23.58 50.02 -38.29
CA VAL A 560 23.39 48.57 -38.39
C VAL A 560 22.67 48.18 -39.68
N LEU A 561 21.69 48.96 -40.13
CA LEU A 561 20.98 48.71 -41.38
C LEU A 561 21.90 48.92 -42.59
N ASP A 562 22.70 49.99 -42.59
CA ASP A 562 23.65 50.29 -43.66
C ASP A 562 24.72 49.19 -43.81
N ASP A 563 25.20 48.65 -42.69
CA ASP A 563 26.10 47.49 -42.69
C ASP A 563 25.43 46.25 -43.31
N ILE A 564 24.15 46.01 -43.01
CA ILE A 564 23.39 44.89 -43.59
C ILE A 564 23.17 45.08 -45.10
N GLN A 565 22.83 46.30 -45.54
CA GLN A 565 22.69 46.59 -46.98
C GLN A 565 24.03 46.46 -47.71
N THR A 566 25.13 46.86 -47.08
CA THR A 566 26.48 46.64 -47.61
C THR A 566 26.80 45.16 -47.76
N LYS A 567 26.49 44.33 -46.75
CA LYS A 567 26.68 42.87 -46.86
C LYS A 567 25.74 42.23 -47.90
N ARG A 568 24.59 42.83 -48.18
CA ARG A 568 23.66 42.39 -49.22
C ARG A 568 24.16 42.72 -50.63
N SER A 569 24.74 43.92 -50.83
CA SER A 569 25.24 44.36 -52.14
C SER A 569 26.51 43.60 -52.57
N ILE A 570 27.39 43.25 -51.62
CA ILE A 570 28.65 42.50 -51.87
C ILE A 570 28.42 41.07 -52.43
N GLN A 571 27.20 40.56 -52.42
CA GLN A 571 26.86 39.19 -52.85
C GLN A 571 26.39 39.08 -54.30
N TYR A 572 26.23 40.22 -54.98
CA TYR A 572 25.97 40.32 -56.41
C TYR A 572 27.25 40.78 -57.11
#